data_AF-A0A1I1TTN3-F1
#
_entry.id   AF-A0A1I1TTN3-F1
#
_cell.length_a   1.000
_cell.length_b   1.000
_cell.length_c   1.000
_cell.angle_alpha   90.00
_cell.angle_beta   90.00
_cell.angle_gamma   90.00
#
_symmetry.space_group_name_H-M   'P 1'
#
loop_
_entity.id
_entity.type
_entity.pdbx_description
1 polymer ?
#
loop_
_entity_poly.entity_id
_entity_poly.type
_entity_poly.pdbx_seq_one_letter_code
_entity_poly.pdbx_strand_id
1 'polypeptide(L)'
;MPDAPAHTPPAAAPARRMCVDCKEMTDRPVIVGGVEQNSGPGWIAYACPACAHHYRTADDLGAALVTHTVNCTACAAAGADCATAEALREAHQAAEAEADR
;
A
#
# COMPACT_ATOMS: atom_id res chain seq x y z
N MET A 1 -36.53 -8.13 9.50
CA MET A 1 -35.30 -7.34 9.39
C MET A 1 -34.97 -7.27 7.91
N PRO A 2 -35.11 -6.14 7.20
CA PRO A 2 -34.81 -6.11 5.77
C PRO A 2 -33.29 -6.27 5.53
N ASP A 3 -32.96 -7.03 4.49
CA ASP A 3 -31.63 -7.21 3.91
C ASP A 3 -30.87 -5.88 3.80
N ALA A 4 -29.65 -5.85 4.35
CA ALA A 4 -28.70 -4.79 4.07
C ALA A 4 -28.20 -4.96 2.63
N PRO A 5 -28.22 -3.91 1.77
CA PRO A 5 -27.67 -4.02 0.43
C PRO A 5 -26.16 -4.28 0.54
N ALA A 6 -25.70 -5.32 -0.18
CA ALA A 6 -24.28 -5.57 -0.38
C ALA A 6 -23.65 -4.34 -1.03
N HIS A 7 -22.94 -3.54 -0.25
CA HIS A 7 -22.12 -2.45 -0.75
C HIS A 7 -20.96 -3.08 -1.50
N THR A 8 -21.10 -3.23 -2.82
CA THR A 8 -19.98 -3.54 -3.69
C THR A 8 -19.29 -2.21 -3.96
N PRO A 9 -18.15 -1.90 -3.32
CA PRO A 9 -17.45 -0.67 -3.66
C PRO A 9 -17.00 -0.76 -5.13
N PRO A 10 -17.16 0.30 -5.93
CA PRO A 10 -16.54 0.36 -7.24
C PRO A 10 -15.02 0.20 -7.08
N ALA A 11 -14.35 -0.34 -8.08
CA ALA A 11 -12.88 -0.33 -8.18
C ALA A 11 -12.40 1.12 -8.28
N ALA A 12 -12.40 1.83 -7.16
CA ALA A 12 -11.99 3.21 -7.06
C ALA A 12 -10.47 3.26 -7.24
N ALA A 13 -10.00 4.20 -8.07
CA ALA A 13 -8.61 4.63 -8.05
C ALA A 13 -8.15 4.78 -6.57
N PRO A 14 -6.92 4.40 -6.21
CA PRO A 14 -6.49 4.42 -4.82
C PRO A 14 -6.74 5.82 -4.27
N ALA A 15 -7.69 5.94 -3.34
CA ALA A 15 -8.07 7.22 -2.78
C ALA A 15 -6.80 7.86 -2.20
N ARG A 16 -6.45 9.07 -2.66
CA ARG A 16 -5.26 9.80 -2.20
C ARG A 16 -5.14 9.69 -0.69
N ARG A 17 -3.98 9.26 -0.20
CA ARG A 17 -3.72 9.15 1.24
C ARG A 17 -2.62 10.11 1.64
N MET A 18 -2.72 10.60 2.87
CA MET A 18 -1.64 11.36 3.47
C MET A 18 -0.51 10.40 3.87
N CYS A 19 0.72 10.72 3.49
CA CYS A 19 1.91 10.03 3.98
C CYS A 19 2.10 10.31 5.47
N VAL A 20 2.26 9.25 6.27
CA VAL A 20 2.48 9.38 7.71
C VAL A 20 3.84 9.99 8.07
N ASP A 21 4.80 10.00 7.14
CA ASP A 21 6.12 10.61 7.34
C ASP A 21 6.13 12.08 6.91
N CYS A 22 6.17 12.34 5.60
CA CYS A 22 6.29 13.68 5.04
C CYS A 22 4.99 14.51 5.05
N LYS A 23 3.84 13.91 5.40
CA LYS A 23 2.51 14.55 5.47
C LYS A 23 1.94 15.03 4.12
N GLU A 24 2.59 14.75 3.00
CA GLU A 24 2.05 15.05 1.67
C GLU A 24 0.97 14.05 1.23
N MET A 25 0.05 14.50 0.37
CA MET A 25 -0.99 13.65 -0.22
C MET A 25 -0.44 12.90 -1.43
N THR A 26 -0.42 11.56 -1.35
CA THR A 26 0.06 10.69 -2.43
C THR A 26 -1.09 9.92 -3.10
N ASP A 27 -1.01 9.82 -4.43
CA ASP A 27 -1.86 8.99 -5.27
C ASP A 27 -1.36 7.52 -5.33
N ARG A 28 -0.20 7.23 -4.75
CA ARG A 28 0.45 5.91 -4.70
C ARG A 28 0.77 5.51 -3.25
N PRO A 29 -0.25 5.26 -2.42
CA PRO A 29 -0.04 4.97 -1.01
C PRO A 29 0.46 3.53 -0.80
N VAL A 30 1.55 3.37 -0.02
CA VAL A 30 2.06 2.09 0.47
C VAL A 30 1.60 1.90 1.91
N ILE A 31 1.04 0.73 2.23
CA ILE A 31 0.65 0.40 3.61
C ILE A 31 1.91 0.11 4.42
N VAL A 32 2.11 0.87 5.49
CA VAL A 32 3.27 0.72 6.38
C VAL A 32 2.89 0.17 7.76
N GLY A 33 1.61 0.18 8.12
CA GLY A 33 1.15 -0.42 9.37
C GLY A 33 -0.36 -0.32 9.57
N GLY A 34 -0.86 -1.02 10.57
CA GLY A 34 -2.22 -0.87 11.09
C GLY A 34 -2.15 -0.49 12.56
N VAL A 35 -2.94 0.51 12.95
CA VAL A 35 -3.10 0.89 14.35
C VAL A 35 -4.37 0.23 14.85
N GLU A 36 -4.22 -0.77 15.70
CA GLU A 36 -5.33 -1.37 16.43
C GLU A 36 -5.70 -0.46 17.60
N GLN A 37 -6.99 -0.15 17.74
CA GLN A 37 -7.48 0.70 18.82
C GLN A 37 -8.24 -0.14 19.84
N ASN A 38 -8.03 0.15 21.12
CA ASN A 38 -8.74 -0.52 22.22
C ASN A 38 -10.26 -0.24 22.20
N SER A 39 -10.70 0.81 21.49
CA SER A 39 -12.11 1.14 21.29
C SER A 39 -12.30 1.82 19.94
N GLY A 40 -13.23 1.30 19.13
CA GLY A 40 -13.50 1.76 17.76
C GLY A 40 -12.72 1.01 16.69
N PRO A 41 -13.01 1.27 15.40
CA PRO A 41 -12.29 0.65 14.29
C PRO A 41 -10.85 1.16 14.23
N GLY A 42 -9.89 0.24 14.12
CA GLY A 42 -8.50 0.56 13.82
C GLY A 42 -8.34 1.28 12.47
N TRP A 43 -7.16 1.83 12.22
CA TRP A 43 -6.87 2.53 10.96
C TRP A 43 -5.55 2.08 10.35
N ILE A 44 -5.44 2.23 9.03
CA ILE A 44 -4.26 1.84 8.27
C ILE A 44 -3.37 3.06 8.02
N ALA A 45 -2.10 2.95 8.39
CA ALA A 45 -1.08 3.94 8.11
C ALA A 45 -0.50 3.74 6.71
N TYR A 46 -0.42 4.85 5.96
CA TYR A 46 0.11 4.88 4.61
C TYR A 46 1.35 5.77 4.54
N ALA A 47 2.30 5.41 3.69
CA ALA A 47 3.42 6.26 3.30
C ALA A 47 3.48 6.42 1.77
N CYS A 48 4.13 7.47 1.28
CA CYS A 48 4.55 7.49 -0.12
C CYS A 48 5.69 6.48 -0.34
N PRO A 49 5.94 6.04 -1.58
CA PRO A 49 6.97 5.03 -1.84
C PRO A 49 8.35 5.44 -1.33
N ALA A 50 8.73 6.71 -1.53
CA ALA A 50 10.00 7.26 -1.07
C ALA A 50 10.18 7.18 0.46
N CYS A 51 9.14 7.41 1.26
CA CYS A 51 9.22 7.40 2.73
C CYS A 51 8.92 6.03 3.36
N ALA A 52 8.51 5.02 2.58
CA ALA A 52 8.10 3.73 3.13
C ALA A 52 9.22 3.00 3.88
N HIS A 53 10.48 3.22 3.46
CA HIS A 53 11.67 2.64 4.07
C HIS A 53 11.89 3.05 5.54
N HIS A 54 11.30 4.17 5.99
CA HIS A 54 11.34 4.57 7.40
C HIS A 54 10.56 3.63 8.33
N TYR A 55 9.67 2.80 7.78
CA TYR A 55 8.78 1.92 8.57
C TYR A 55 8.88 0.44 8.20
N ARG A 56 9.42 0.11 7.02
CA ARG A 56 9.50 -1.25 6.50
C ARG A 56 10.87 -1.47 5.87
N THR A 57 11.43 -2.66 6.08
CA THR A 57 12.69 -3.04 5.45
C THR A 57 12.51 -3.30 3.95
N ALA A 58 13.61 -3.35 3.20
CA ALA A 58 13.57 -3.76 1.80
C ALA A 58 12.92 -5.15 1.63
N ASP A 59 13.24 -6.10 2.51
CA ASP A 59 12.66 -7.45 2.49
C ASP A 59 11.14 -7.43 2.73
N ASP A 60 10.66 -6.68 3.73
CA ASP A 60 9.22 -6.50 3.99
C ASP A 60 8.48 -5.96 2.75
N LEU A 61 9.06 -4.94 2.09
CA LEU A 61 8.47 -4.32 0.91
C LEU A 61 8.49 -5.25 -0.30
N GLY A 62 9.56 -6.03 -0.46
CA GLY A 62 9.67 -7.09 -1.47
C GLY A 62 8.65 -8.20 -1.25
N ALA A 63 8.49 -8.68 -0.01
CA ALA A 63 7.49 -9.68 0.35
C ALA A 63 6.05 -9.17 0.13
N ALA A 64 5.79 -7.89 0.44
CA ALA A 64 4.50 -7.25 0.15
C ALA A 64 4.22 -7.17 -1.35
N LEU A 65 5.22 -6.83 -2.17
CA LEU A 65 5.12 -6.85 -3.64
C LEU A 65 4.76 -8.26 -4.15
N VAL A 66 5.51 -9.27 -3.73
CA VAL A 66 5.26 -10.66 -4.14
C VAL A 66 3.85 -11.08 -3.77
N THR A 67 3.46 -10.88 -2.51
CA THR A 67 2.11 -11.18 -2.00
C THR A 67 1.03 -10.47 -2.81
N HIS A 68 1.24 -9.21 -3.19
CA HIS A 68 0.31 -8.49 -4.04
C HIS A 68 0.21 -9.12 -5.43
N THR A 69 1.33 -9.34 -6.11
CA THR A 69 1.36 -9.82 -7.50
C THR A 69 0.69 -11.19 -7.66
N VAL A 70 0.85 -12.10 -6.69
CA VAL A 70 0.23 -13.45 -6.75
C VAL A 70 -1.29 -13.42 -6.51
N ASN A 71 -1.79 -12.41 -5.79
CA ASN A 71 -3.21 -12.29 -5.44
C ASN A 71 -3.97 -11.29 -6.32
N CYS A 72 -3.27 -10.49 -7.13
CA CYS A 72 -3.88 -9.43 -7.93
C CYS A 72 -4.25 -9.93 -9.33
N THR A 73 -5.55 -9.97 -9.62
CA THR A 73 -6.07 -10.35 -10.95
C THR A 73 -5.63 -9.39 -12.06
N ALA A 74 -5.44 -8.10 -11.76
CA ALA A 74 -4.90 -7.14 -12.72
C ALA A 74 -3.43 -7.41 -13.03
N CYS A 75 -2.62 -7.81 -12.04
CA CYS A 75 -1.25 -8.27 -12.30
C CYS A 75 -1.23 -9.54 -13.17
N ALA A 76 -2.12 -10.48 -12.90
CA ALA A 76 -2.25 -11.72 -13.66
C ALA A 76 -2.74 -11.49 -15.11
N ALA A 77 -3.66 -10.53 -15.31
CA ALA A 77 -4.30 -10.27 -16.59
C ALA A 77 -3.55 -9.27 -17.48
N ALA A 78 -2.88 -8.27 -16.90
CA ALA A 78 -2.36 -7.11 -17.64
C ALA A 78 -0.83 -6.93 -17.59
N GLY A 79 -0.08 -7.77 -16.87
CA GLY A 79 1.38 -7.87 -16.99
C GLY A 79 2.16 -6.56 -17.26
N ALA A 80 2.06 -5.55 -16.39
CA ALA A 80 3.07 -4.49 -16.12
C ALA A 80 2.48 -3.30 -15.33
N ASP A 81 1.23 -2.91 -15.63
CA ASP A 81 0.68 -1.58 -15.28
C ASP A 81 -0.16 -1.53 -13.98
N CYS A 82 0.11 -2.41 -13.02
CA CYS A 82 -0.57 -2.33 -11.73
C CYS A 82 0.06 -1.25 -10.84
N ALA A 83 -0.68 -0.17 -10.59
CA ALA A 83 -0.22 0.97 -9.78
C ALA A 83 0.25 0.57 -8.37
N THR A 84 -0.39 -0.40 -7.73
CA THR A 84 0.03 -0.90 -6.41
C THR A 84 1.35 -1.66 -6.49
N ALA A 85 1.52 -2.53 -7.50
CA ALA A 85 2.78 -3.23 -7.71
C ALA A 85 3.92 -2.26 -8.04
N GLU A 86 3.63 -1.20 -8.79
CA GLU A 86 4.60 -0.15 -9.11
C GLU A 86 5.01 0.64 -7.85
N ALA A 87 4.05 1.04 -7.02
CA ALA A 87 4.33 1.72 -5.75
C ALA A 87 5.20 0.86 -4.81
N LEU A 88 4.92 -0.45 -4.73
CA LEU A 88 5.72 -1.37 -3.91
C LEU A 88 7.12 -1.60 -4.47
N ARG A 89 7.29 -1.66 -5.80
CA ARG A 89 8.61 -1.72 -6.45
C ARG A 89 9.46 -0.48 -6.13
N GLU A 90 8.89 0.71 -6.30
CA GLU A 90 9.59 1.96 -6.00
C GLU A 90 9.98 2.04 -4.52
N ALA A 91 9.08 1.65 -3.62
CA ALA A 91 9.35 1.62 -2.18
C ALA A 91 10.50 0.65 -1.83
N HIS A 92 10.51 -0.54 -2.42
CA HIS A 92 11.57 -1.52 -2.24
C HIS A 92 12.93 -0.96 -2.69
N GLN A 93 12.98 -0.38 -3.90
CA GLN A 93 14.19 0.23 -4.44
C GLN A 93 14.70 1.39 -3.56
N ALA A 94 13.81 2.24 -3.06
CA ALA A 94 14.17 3.31 -2.14
C ALA A 94 14.77 2.75 -0.84
N ALA A 95 14.21 1.66 -0.31
CA ALA A 95 14.74 1.01 0.89
C ALA A 95 16.10 0.35 0.65
N GLU A 96 16.33 -0.26 -0.50
CA GLU A 96 17.64 -0.82 -0.88
C GLU A 96 18.70 0.29 -1.00
N ALA A 97 18.36 1.41 -1.63
CA ALA A 97 19.26 2.55 -1.79
C ALA A 97 19.66 3.20 -0.45
N GLU A 98 18.76 3.21 0.54
CA GLU A 98 19.05 3.70 1.88
C GLU A 98 19.87 2.69 2.70
N ALA A 99 19.75 1.39 2.43
CA ALA A 99 20.54 0.35 3.10
C ALA A 99 22.00 0.28 2.62
N ASP A 100 22.28 0.71 1.38
CA ASP A 100 23.64 0.79 0.81
C ASP A 100 24.40 2.07 1.23
N ARG A 101 23.71 3.05 1.83
CA ARG A 101 24.28 4.32 2.28
C ARG A 101 25.01 4.20 3.61
#